data_AF-A0A7W9T707-F1
#
_entry.id   AF-A0A7W9T707-F1
#
_cell.length_a   1.000
_cell.length_b   1.000
_cell.length_c   1.000
_cell.angle_alpha   90.00
_cell.angle_beta   90.00
_cell.angle_gamma   90.00
#
_symmetry.space_group_name_H-M   'P 1'
#
loop_
_entity.id
_entity.type
_entity.pdbx_description
1 polymer ?
#
loop_
_entity_poly.entity_id
_entity_poly.type
_entity_poly.pdbx_seq_one_letter_code
_entity_poly.pdbx_strand_id
1 'polypeptide(L)' 'MLIDTYGRVATDLRVSLTDRCNLRCTYCMPE' A
#
# COMPACT_ATOMS: atom_id res chain seq x y z
N MET A 1 18.58 8.93 7.98
CA MET A 1 17.18 8.65 8.35
C MET A 1 16.31 9.26 7.27
N LEU A 2 15.34 8.51 6.74
CA LEU A 2 14.40 9.03 5.75
C LEU A 2 13.24 9.69 6.50
N ILE A 3 13.18 11.02 6.44
CA ILE A 3 12.23 11.86 7.18
C ILE A 3 11.39 12.62 6.16
N ASP A 4 10.06 12.54 6.27
CA ASP A 4 9.16 13.31 5.41
C ASP A 4 9.07 14.79 5.83
N THR A 5 8.34 15.61 5.06
CA THR A 5 8.16 17.05 5.36
C THR A 5 7.39 17.32 6.65
N TYR A 6 6.71 16.33 7.21
CA TYR A 6 5.99 16.42 8.47
C TYR A 6 6.82 15.90 9.66
N GLY A 7 8.08 15.52 9.44
CA GLY A 7 8.98 15.04 10.49
C GLY A 7 8.78 13.58 10.88
N ARG A 8 8.02 12.79 10.11
CA ARG A 8 7.81 11.35 10.39
C ARG A 8 8.96 10.55 9.80
N VAL A 9 9.47 9.58 10.57
CA VAL A 9 10.51 8.66 10.11
C VAL A 9 9.87 7.50 9.36
N ALA A 10 10.35 7.19 8.15
CA ALA A 10 9.90 6.01 7.43
C ALA A 10 10.38 4.73 8.13
N THR A 11 9.45 3.91 8.61
CA THR A 11 9.72 2.67 9.36
C THR A 11 9.46 1.41 8.55
N ASP A 12 8.50 1.46 7.61
CA ASP A 12 7.99 0.29 6.91
C ASP A 12 7.92 0.54 5.40
N LEU A 13 8.23 -0.49 4.62
CA LEU A 13 8.11 -0.48 3.16
C LEU A 13 7.12 -1.55 2.70
N ARG A 14 6.00 -1.12 2.13
CA ARG A 14 5.02 -2.01 1.50
C ARG A 14 5.39 -2.22 0.02
N VAL A 15 5.61 -3.47 -0.37
CA VAL A 15 5.84 -3.85 -1.77
C VAL A 15 4.70 -4.74 -2.24
N SER A 16 3.99 -4.33 -3.28
CA SER A 16 2.94 -5.13 -3.91
C SER A 16 3.56 -6.01 -4.99
N LEU A 17 3.45 -7.33 -4.85
CA LEU A 17 4.03 -8.29 -5.80
C LEU A 17 3.16 -8.52 -7.03
N THR A 18 1.85 -8.43 -6.86
CA THR A 18 0.87 -8.58 -7.93
C THR A 18 -0.37 -7.77 -7.58
N ASP A 19 -1.06 -7.33 -8.62
CA ASP A 19 -2.38 -6.73 -8.62
C ASP A 19 -3.51 -7.78 -8.80
N ARG A 20 -3.17 -9.02 -9.15
CA ARG A 20 -4.15 -10.10 -9.34
C ARG A 20 -4.66 -10.61 -8.00
N CYS A 21 -5.98 -10.53 -7.82
CA CYS A 21 -6.69 -11.13 -6.70
C CYS A 21 -7.73 -12.14 -7.21
N ASN A 22 -7.88 -13.25 -6.50
CA ASN A 22 -8.92 -14.25 -6.74
C ASN A 22 -10.28 -13.86 -6.13
N LEU A 23 -10.34 -12.74 -5.40
CA LEU A 23 -11.56 -12.17 -4.85
C LEU A 23 -12.00 -10.95 -5.65
N ARG A 24 -13.30 -10.62 -5.53
CA ARG A 24 -13.94 -9.43 -6.11
C ARG A 24 -14.69 -8.69 -5.02
N CYS A 25 -13.93 -8.07 -4.12
CA CYS A 25 -14.51 -7.30 -3.02
C CYS A 25 -15.05 -5.98 -3.55
N THR A 26 -16.32 -5.66 -3.35
CA THR A 26 -16.98 -4.44 -3.87
C THR A 26 -16.29 -3.13 -3.47
N TYR A 27 -15.61 -3.09 -2.31
CA TYR A 27 -14.90 -1.90 -1.83
C TYR A 27 -13.42 -1.82 -2.25
N CYS A 28 -12.86 -2.89 -2.82
CA CYS A 28 -11.43 -2.97 -3.17
C CYS A 28 -11.21 -3.23 -4.66
N MET A 29 -11.99 -4.13 -5.25
CA MET A 29 -12.01 -4.46 -6.67
C MET A 29 -13.45 -4.43 -7.17
N PRO A 30 -14.09 -3.24 -7.20
CA PRO A 30 -15.34 -3.06 -7.93
C PRO A 30 -15.08 -3.28 -9.43
N GLU A 31 -16.07 -3.80 -10.14
CA GLU A 31 -16.03 -4.04 -11.59
C GLU A 31 -15.86 -2.75 -12.40
#